data_AF-A0A284VMH7-F1
#
_entry.id   AF-A0A284VMH7-F1
#
_cell.length_a   1.000
_cell.length_b   1.000
_cell.length_c   1.000
_cell.angle_alpha   90.00
_cell.angle_beta   90.00
_cell.angle_gamma   90.00
#
_symmetry.space_group_name_H-M   'P 1'
#
loop_
_entity.id
_entity.type
_entity.pdbx_description
1 polymer ?
#
loop_
_entity_poly.entity_id
_entity_poly.type
_entity_poly.pdbx_seq_one_letter_code
_entity_poly.pdbx_strand_id
1 'polypeptide(L)' 'MIGISIGVMGIILILAVIVLLIFWLWMLIDCLKRPDEKFAIGGNNARLIWVLVIIFIGFIGALLYYFLIIKRNDWR' A
#
# COMPACT_ATOMS: atom_id res chain seq x y z
N MET A 1 -8.42 35.14 -12.76
CA MET A 1 -7.71 33.97 -13.32
C MET A 1 -6.90 33.20 -12.27
N ILE A 2 -6.19 33.87 -11.35
CA ILE A 2 -5.34 33.24 -10.33
C ILE A 2 -6.11 32.35 -9.32
N GLY A 3 -7.30 32.77 -8.87
CA GLY A 3 -8.10 31.99 -7.91
C GLY A 3 -8.62 30.65 -8.43
N ILE A 4 -8.90 30.55 -9.73
CA ILE A 4 -9.34 29.29 -10.37
C ILE A 4 -8.16 28.30 -10.39
N SER A 5 -6.95 28.76 -10.67
CA SER A 5 -5.74 27.93 -10.70
C SER A 5 -5.41 27.30 -9.33
N ILE A 6 -5.62 28.04 -8.24
CA ILE A 6 -5.40 27.55 -6.88
C ILE A 6 -6.45 26.49 -6.51
N GLY A 7 -7.72 26.73 -6.87
CA GLY A 7 -8.80 25.76 -6.63
C GLY A 7 -8.59 24.43 -7.36
N VAL A 8 -8.18 24.49 -8.64
CA VAL A 8 -7.88 23.28 -9.43
C VAL A 8 -6.70 22.51 -8.85
N MET A 9 -5.63 23.20 -8.43
CA MET A 9 -4.49 22.56 -7.77
C MET A 9 -4.91 21.84 -6.47
N GLY A 10 -5.77 22.46 -5.66
CA GLY A 10 -6.28 21.86 -4.43
C GLY A 10 -7.06 20.56 -4.68
N ILE A 11 -7.93 20.54 -5.71
CA ILE A 11 -8.70 19.36 -6.09
C ILE A 11 -7.77 18.22 -6.56
N ILE A 12 -6.76 18.54 -7.37
CA ILE A 12 -5.79 17.54 -7.85
C ILE A 12 -5.03 16.91 -6.68
N LEU A 13 -4.60 17.73 -5.71
CA LEU A 13 -3.90 17.23 -4.52
C LEU A 13 -4.80 16.33 -3.66
N ILE A 14 -6.06 16.70 -3.46
CA ILE A 14 -7.03 15.88 -2.72
C ILE A 14 -7.26 14.54 -3.43
N LEU A 15 -7.45 14.56 -4.76
CA LEU A 15 -7.62 13.34 -5.55
C LEU A 15 -6.38 12.44 -5.45
N ALA A 16 -5.18 13.01 -5.51
CA ALA A 16 -3.93 12.26 -5.35
C ALA A 16 -3.85 11.58 -3.98
N VAL A 17 -4.19 12.28 -2.90
CA VAL A 17 -4.21 11.71 -1.54
C VAL A 17 -5.24 10.58 -1.42
N ILE A 18 -6.43 10.75 -2.01
CA ILE A 18 -7.46 9.69 -2.01
C ILE A 18 -6.96 8.44 -2.73
N VAL A 19 -6.34 8.59 -3.91
CA VAL A 19 -5.78 7.46 -4.66
C VAL A 19 -4.66 6.77 -3.87
N LEU A 20 -3.79 7.54 -3.23
CA LEU A 20 -2.73 7.00 -2.35
C LEU A 20 -3.30 6.21 -1.16
N LEU A 21 -4.38 6.71 -0.55
CA LEU A 21 -5.07 6.01 0.55
C LEU A 21 -5.75 4.73 0.07
N ILE A 22 -6.43 4.77 -1.08
CA ILE A 22 -7.06 3.59 -1.68
C ILE A 22 -5.99 2.54 -1.99
N PHE A 23 -4.87 2.94 -2.58
CA PHE A 23 -3.75 2.05 -2.85
C PHE A 23 -3.22 1.43 -1.55
N TRP A 24 -2.96 2.24 -0.52
CA TRP A 24 -2.47 1.75 0.76
C TRP A 24 -3.43 0.76 1.43
N LEU A 25 -4.74 1.06 1.46
CA LEU A 25 -5.77 0.15 1.97
C LEU A 25 -5.86 -1.14 1.15
N TRP A 26 -5.76 -1.03 -0.18
CA TRP A 26 -5.81 -2.20 -1.06
C TRP A 26 -4.64 -3.16 -0.78
N MET A 27 -3.44 -2.62 -0.57
CA MET A 27 -2.26 -3.41 -0.17
C MET A 27 -2.44 -4.07 1.20
N LEU A 28 -3.09 -3.39 2.15
CA LEU A 28 -3.41 -3.97 3.45
C LEU A 28 -4.39 -5.15 3.33
N ILE A 29 -5.44 -4.99 2.50
CA ILE A 29 -6.43 -6.05 2.25
C ILE A 29 -5.77 -7.25 1.55
N ASP A 30 -4.91 -7.00 0.57
CA ASP A 30 -4.15 -8.06 -0.12
C ASP A 30 -3.26 -8.83 0.87
N CYS A 31 -2.54 -8.10 1.73
CA CYS A 31 -1.73 -8.68 2.80
C CYS A 31 -2.55 -9.57 3.74
N LEU A 32 -3.76 -9.15 4.13
CA LEU A 32 -4.61 -9.93 5.02
C LEU A 32 -5.18 -11.20 4.37
N LYS A 33 -5.46 -11.15 3.06
CA LYS A 33 -5.99 -12.28 2.28
C LYS A 33 -4.92 -13.30 1.91
N ARG A 34 -3.65 -12.87 1.81
CA ARG A 34 -2.54 -13.76 1.46
C ARG A 34 -2.24 -14.74 2.62
N PRO A 35 -2.11 -16.05 2.35
CA PRO A 35 -1.74 -17.03 3.37
C PRO A 35 -0.26 -16.89 3.77
N ASP A 36 0.04 -17.20 5.03
CA ASP A 36 1.37 -17.02 5.65
C ASP A 36 2.49 -17.74 4.90
N GLU A 37 2.17 -18.87 4.28
CA GLU A 37 3.09 -19.71 3.48
C GLU A 37 3.65 -18.99 2.24
N LYS A 38 2.90 -18.02 1.69
CA LYS A 38 3.32 -17.25 0.51
C LYS A 38 4.23 -16.07 0.83
N PHE A 39 4.46 -15.80 2.11
CA PHE A 39 5.36 -14.74 2.52
C PHE A 39 6.78 -15.28 2.60
N ALA A 40 7.61 -14.78 1.70
CA ALA A 40 9.00 -15.21 1.59
C ALA A 40 9.90 -14.67 2.73
N ILE A 41 9.36 -13.78 3.58
CA ILE A 41 10.02 -13.13 4.72
C ILE A 41 9.01 -13.07 5.87
N GLY A 42 9.38 -13.58 7.05
CA GLY A 42 8.59 -13.47 8.28
C GLY A 42 8.15 -14.79 8.93
N GLY A 43 8.34 -15.94 8.27
CA GLY A 43 8.04 -17.26 8.83
C GLY A 43 6.57 -17.44 9.24
N ASN A 44 6.32 -18.12 10.38
CA ASN A 44 4.98 -18.51 10.81
C ASN A 44 4.01 -17.35 11.10
N ASN A 45 4.53 -16.13 11.31
CA ASN A 45 3.76 -14.93 11.62
C ASN A 45 3.94 -13.84 10.56
N ALA A 46 4.33 -14.21 9.34
CA ALA A 46 4.71 -13.26 8.31
C ALA A 46 3.59 -12.28 7.96
N ARG A 47 2.34 -12.72 7.86
CA ARG A 47 1.19 -11.83 7.61
C ARG A 47 1.10 -10.72 8.66
N LEU A 48 1.23 -11.09 9.93
CA LEU A 48 1.10 -10.15 11.03
C LEU A 48 2.23 -9.10 11.01
N ILE A 49 3.46 -9.55 10.76
CA ILE A 49 4.62 -8.65 10.59
C ILE A 49 4.39 -7.67 9.45
N TRP A 50 3.94 -8.14 8.27
CA TRP A 50 3.72 -7.29 7.11
C TRP A 50 2.54 -6.33 7.28
N VAL A 51 1.48 -6.75 7.97
CA VAL A 51 0.38 -5.85 8.37
C VAL A 51 0.91 -4.73 9.26
N LEU A 52 1.73 -5.04 10.27
CA LEU A 52 2.35 -4.02 11.12
C LEU A 52 3.26 -3.09 10.32
N VAL A 53 4.06 -3.62 9.39
CA VAL A 53 4.93 -2.83 8.51
C VAL A 53 4.10 -1.86 7.67
N ILE A 54 3.02 -2.31 7.03
CA ILE A 54 2.14 -1.46 6.22
C ILE A 54 1.46 -0.39 7.09
N ILE A 55 1.06 -0.72 8.32
CA ILE A 55 0.39 0.21 9.24
C ILE A 55 1.34 1.27 9.79
N PHE A 56 2.48 0.88 10.36
CA PHE A 56 3.40 1.80 11.02
C PHE A 56 4.22 2.64 10.04
N ILE A 57 4.53 2.11 8.86
CA ILE A 57 5.35 2.80 7.85
C ILE A 57 4.46 3.46 6.78
N GLY A 58 3.17 3.14 6.75
CA GLY A 58 2.19 3.76 5.87
C GLY A 58 2.46 3.43 4.39
N PHE A 59 2.45 4.47 3.55
CA PHE A 59 2.63 4.34 2.10
C PHE A 59 3.96 3.67 1.72
N ILE A 60 5.05 3.97 2.44
CA ILE A 60 6.35 3.35 2.21
C ILE A 60 6.29 1.83 2.50
N GLY A 61 5.53 1.42 3.52
CA GLY A 61 5.35 0.01 3.87
C GLY A 61 4.53 -0.74 2.81
N ALA A 62 3.50 -0.10 2.26
CA ALA A 62 2.74 -0.63 1.13
C ALA A 62 3.60 -0.77 -0.14
N LEU A 63 4.48 0.19 -0.43
CA LEU A 63 5.42 0.10 -1.54
C LEU A 63 6.41 -1.05 -1.35
N LEU A 64 7.00 -1.17 -0.16
CA LEU A 64 7.92 -2.26 0.19
C LEU A 64 7.24 -3.62 0.04
N TYR A 65 6.00 -3.76 0.52
CA TYR A 65 5.20 -4.97 0.33
C TYR A 65 5.03 -5.28 -1.16
N TYR A 66 4.63 -4.29 -1.96
CA TYR A 66 4.39 -4.49 -3.40
C TYR A 66 5.64 -4.99 -4.13
N PHE A 67 6.79 -4.35 -3.89
CA PHE A 67 8.06 -4.70 -4.54
C PHE A 67 8.66 -6.01 -4.04
N LEU A 68 8.53 -6.34 -2.75
CA LEU A 68 9.19 -7.50 -2.17
C LEU A 68 8.35 -8.78 -2.19
N ILE A 69 7.02 -8.67 -2.20
CA ILE A 69 6.11 -9.82 -2.04
C ILE A 69 5.34 -10.07 -3.33
N ILE A 70 4.60 -9.08 -3.82
CA ILE A 70 3.83 -9.22 -5.06
C ILE A 70 4.75 -9.48 -6.26
N LYS A 71 5.80 -8.66 -6.43
CA LYS A 71 6.70 -8.83 -7.58
C LYS A 71 7.53 -10.12 -7.52
N ARG A 72 7.81 -10.61 -6.31
CA ARG A 72 8.68 -11.77 -6.11
C ARG A 72 7.96 -13.09 -6.36
N ASN A 73 6.65 -13.20 -6.11
CA ASN A 73 6.10 -14.55 -5.96
C ASN A 73 4.61 -14.81 -6.27
N ASP A 74 3.89 -14.08 -7.15
CA ASP A 74 2.60 -14.58 -7.65
C ASP A 74 2.17 -14.03 -9.02
N TRP A 75 2.67 -14.66 -10.09
CA TRP A 75 1.94 -14.84 -11.35
C TRP A 75 1.75 -16.33 -11.70
N ARG A 76 2.02 -17.27 -10.77
CA ARG A 76 1.81 -18.72 -10.93
C ARG A 76 1.48 -19.37 -9.59
#